data_AF-A0A920AE02-F1
#
_entry.id   AF-A0A920AE02-F1
#
_cell.length_a   1.000
_cell.length_b   1.000
_cell.length_c   1.000
_cell.angle_alpha   90.00
_cell.angle_beta   90.00
_cell.angle_gamma   90.00
#
_symmetry.space_group_name_H-M   'P 1'
#
loop_
_entity.id
_entity.type
_entity.pdbx_description
1 polymer ?
#
loop_
_entity_poly.entity_id
_entity_poly.type
_entity_poly.pdbx_seq_one_letter_code
_entity_poly.pdbx_strand_id
1 'polypeptide(L)'
;MYKQKFRPLLPDCRQIIYNDVDSLNEITKNTAAVIIEPIQGATGFITPKNGYLKLVREKCDEVGALLIFDEIQTCFGRTGNLFGLETYSVTPDILCMAKGMGGGMPIGSFTTSTEKMHSLRRPYVRTYYHFWRSSYSLCSIIGHTL
;
A
#
# COMPACT_ATOMS: atom_id res chain seq x y z
N MET A 1 18.39 4.66 -4.28
CA MET A 1 19.11 4.67 -5.57
C MET A 1 18.19 4.99 -6.77
N TYR A 2 17.01 4.38 -6.91
CA TYR A 2 16.16 4.54 -8.12
C TYR A 2 15.52 5.93 -8.33
N LYS A 3 15.15 6.64 -7.26
CA LYS A 3 14.37 7.90 -7.38
C LYS A 3 15.20 9.16 -7.61
N GLN A 4 16.52 9.12 -7.37
CA GLN A 4 17.37 10.33 -7.34
C GLN A 4 17.41 11.05 -8.70
N LYS A 5 17.42 10.29 -9.81
CA LYS A 5 17.50 10.83 -11.18
C LYS A 5 16.21 11.50 -11.67
N PHE A 6 15.09 11.32 -10.97
CA PHE A 6 13.76 11.73 -11.42
C PHE A 6 13.11 12.75 -10.48
N ARG A 7 13.91 13.47 -9.69
CA ARG A 7 13.39 14.52 -8.81
C ARG A 7 13.03 15.79 -9.62
N PRO A 8 12.03 16.57 -9.18
CA PRO A 8 11.19 16.35 -8.00
C PRO A 8 10.16 15.23 -8.21
N LEU A 9 9.89 14.47 -7.15
CA LEU A 9 8.83 13.46 -7.14
C LEU A 9 7.49 14.10 -6.80
N LEU A 10 6.43 13.29 -6.75
CA LEU A 10 5.14 13.73 -6.20
C LEU A 10 5.35 14.36 -4.81
N PRO A 11 4.79 15.57 -4.59
CA PRO A 11 4.83 16.21 -3.28
C PRO A 11 3.98 15.42 -2.27
N ASP A 12 4.18 15.71 -0.98
CA ASP A 12 3.40 15.14 0.12
C ASP A 12 3.45 13.60 0.23
N CYS A 13 4.44 12.97 -0.39
CA CYS A 13 4.77 11.57 -0.20
C CYS A 13 5.90 11.42 0.83
N ARG A 14 5.57 10.90 2.02
CA ARG A 14 6.53 10.62 3.10
C ARG A 14 6.72 9.12 3.29
N GLN A 15 7.95 8.71 3.61
CA GLN A 15 8.26 7.32 3.94
C GLN A 15 8.37 7.20 5.46
N ILE A 16 7.77 6.15 6.01
CA ILE A 16 7.95 5.78 7.42
C ILE A 16 8.71 4.46 7.54
N ILE A 17 9.30 4.20 8.70
CA ILE A 17 10.12 3.00 8.92
C ILE A 17 9.20 1.81 9.19
N TYR A 18 9.38 0.71 8.45
CA TYR A 18 8.60 -0.51 8.63
C TYR A 18 9.01 -1.24 9.91
N ASN A 19 8.06 -1.83 10.62
CA ASN A 19 8.22 -2.41 11.97
C ASN A 19 8.63 -1.42 13.09
N ASP A 20 8.61 -0.12 12.82
CA ASP A 20 8.84 0.91 13.85
C ASP A 20 7.51 1.51 14.30
N VAL A 21 7.17 1.35 15.58
CA VAL A 21 5.89 1.83 16.12
C VAL A 21 5.88 3.35 16.24
N ASP A 22 7.02 3.97 16.54
CA ASP A 22 7.13 5.42 16.71
C ASP A 22 6.89 6.16 15.39
N SER A 23 7.32 5.56 14.28
CA SER A 23 7.04 5.99 12.91
C SER A 23 5.55 6.09 12.57
N LEU A 24 4.65 5.41 13.30
CA LEU A 24 3.19 5.52 13.07
C LEU A 24 2.64 6.90 13.46
N ASN A 25 3.36 7.68 14.26
CA ASN A 25 2.96 9.05 14.61
C ASN A 25 2.97 10.02 13.43
N GLU A 26 3.67 9.68 12.35
CA GLU A 26 3.65 10.44 11.09
C GLU A 26 2.32 10.30 10.33
N ILE A 27 1.54 9.27 10.65
CA ILE A 27 0.20 9.05 10.08
C ILE A 27 -0.78 9.94 10.86
N THR A 28 -1.19 11.04 10.25
CA THR A 28 -2.01 12.08 10.87
C THR A 28 -3.32 12.27 10.10
N LYS A 29 -4.21 13.14 10.59
CA LYS A 29 -5.45 13.51 9.88
C LYS A 29 -5.22 14.16 8.51
N ASN A 30 -3.99 14.62 8.23
CA ASN A 30 -3.60 15.16 6.93
C ASN A 30 -3.14 14.05 5.94
N THR A 31 -3.07 12.81 6.39
CA THR A 31 -2.73 11.64 5.58
C THR A 31 -3.97 11.16 4.83
N ALA A 32 -3.92 11.16 3.50
CA ALA A 32 -4.97 10.60 2.66
C ALA A 32 -4.90 9.07 2.61
N ALA A 33 -3.69 8.50 2.50
CA ALA A 33 -3.50 7.06 2.43
C ALA A 33 -2.13 6.60 2.94
N VAL A 34 -2.07 5.34 3.36
CA VAL A 34 -0.87 4.58 3.70
C VAL A 34 -0.75 3.40 2.75
N ILE A 35 0.30 3.37 1.93
CA ILE A 35 0.62 2.25 1.03
C ILE A 35 1.69 1.38 1.67
N ILE A 36 1.40 0.09 1.86
CA ILE A 36 2.29 -0.85 2.53
C ILE A 36 2.31 -2.23 1.87
N GLU A 37 3.48 -2.85 1.75
CA GLU A 37 3.62 -4.27 1.41
C GLU A 37 3.41 -5.13 2.67
N PRO A 38 2.57 -6.19 2.68
CA PRO A 38 2.45 -7.06 3.86
C PRO A 38 3.77 -7.71 4.25
N ILE A 39 4.61 -8.06 3.26
CA ILE A 39 6.00 -8.51 3.45
C ILE A 39 6.86 -7.71 2.47
N GLN A 40 7.91 -7.06 2.96
CA GLN A 40 8.77 -6.22 2.13
C GLN A 40 9.78 -7.07 1.37
N GLY A 41 9.37 -7.52 0.19
CA GLY A 41 10.15 -8.46 -0.58
C GLY A 41 11.47 -7.90 -1.11
N ALA A 42 11.42 -6.71 -1.71
CA ALA A 42 12.60 -6.11 -2.33
C ALA A 42 13.65 -5.61 -1.32
N THR A 43 13.31 -5.58 -0.02
CA THR A 43 14.22 -5.19 1.08
C THR A 43 14.78 -6.38 1.83
N GLY A 44 14.72 -7.58 1.23
CA GLY A 44 15.23 -8.80 1.84
C GLY A 44 14.16 -9.57 2.62
N PHE A 45 12.93 -9.60 2.11
CA PHE A 45 11.82 -10.40 2.66
C PHE A 45 11.53 -10.12 4.15
N ILE A 46 11.43 -8.84 4.50
CA ILE A 46 11.16 -8.43 5.88
C ILE A 46 9.68 -8.65 6.20
N THR A 47 9.40 -9.45 7.23
CA THR A 47 8.05 -9.74 7.72
C THR A 47 7.62 -8.75 8.82
N PRO A 48 6.31 -8.52 9.00
CA PRO A 48 5.80 -7.68 10.07
C PRO A 48 6.00 -8.37 11.41
N LYS A 49 6.36 -7.58 12.43
CA LYS A 49 6.60 -8.05 13.80
C LYS A 49 5.57 -7.47 14.75
N ASN A 50 5.30 -8.14 15.87
CA ASN A 50 4.50 -7.60 16.98
C ASN A 50 3.14 -7.02 16.55
N GLY A 51 2.49 -7.61 15.54
CA GLY A 51 1.21 -7.11 15.03
C GLY A 51 1.29 -5.77 14.29
N TYR A 52 2.45 -5.39 13.75
CA TYR A 52 2.68 -4.11 13.09
C TYR A 52 1.61 -3.73 12.06
N LEU A 53 1.19 -4.64 11.18
CA LEU A 53 0.14 -4.36 10.19
C LEU A 53 -1.22 -4.02 10.83
N LYS A 54 -1.52 -4.62 11.99
CA LYS A 54 -2.73 -4.32 12.74
C LYS A 54 -2.67 -2.91 13.35
N LEU A 55 -1.50 -2.53 13.89
CA LEU A 55 -1.28 -1.16 14.39
C LEU A 55 -1.40 -0.12 13.29
N VAL A 56 -0.88 -0.41 12.08
CA VAL A 56 -1.05 0.46 10.90
C VAL A 56 -2.53 0.61 10.54
N ARG A 57 -3.29 -0.50 10.51
CA ARG A 57 -4.74 -0.47 10.24
C ARG A 57 -5.49 0.37 11.26
N GLU A 58 -5.26 0.12 12.54
CA GLU A 58 -5.87 0.88 13.64
C GLU A 58 -5.54 2.37 13.53
N LYS A 59 -4.30 2.70 13.20
CA LYS A 59 -3.89 4.10 13.01
C LYS A 59 -4.58 4.76 11.81
N CYS A 60 -4.69 4.04 10.70
CA CYS A 60 -5.43 4.51 9.53
C CYS A 60 -6.91 4.77 9.87
N ASP A 61 -7.54 3.87 10.63
CA ASP A 61 -8.93 4.02 11.08
C ASP A 61 -9.11 5.22 12.02
N GLU A 62 -8.17 5.44 12.95
CA GLU A 62 -8.19 6.57 13.89
C GLU A 62 -8.18 7.93 13.18
N VAL A 63 -7.36 8.07 12.13
CA VAL A 63 -7.18 9.36 11.45
C VAL A 63 -8.03 9.52 10.19
N GLY A 64 -8.71 8.47 9.74
CA GLY A 64 -9.49 8.45 8.50
C GLY A 64 -8.67 8.28 7.22
N ALA A 65 -7.44 7.76 7.32
CA ALA A 65 -6.60 7.47 6.17
C ALA A 65 -6.95 6.13 5.54
N LEU A 66 -6.80 6.02 4.21
CA LEU A 66 -6.98 4.74 3.51
C LEU A 66 -5.74 3.84 3.71
N LEU A 67 -5.96 2.57 4.04
CA LEU A 67 -4.89 1.56 3.99
C LEU A 67 -4.88 0.87 2.63
N ILE A 68 -3.74 0.90 1.96
CA ILE A 68 -3.53 0.25 0.67
C ILE A 68 -2.47 -0.83 0.85
N PHE A 69 -2.83 -2.08 0.57
CA PHE A 69 -1.84 -3.15 0.49
C PHE A 69 -1.30 -3.30 -0.92
N ASP A 70 0.02 -3.17 -1.07
CA ASP A 70 0.73 -3.64 -2.25
C ASP A 70 1.01 -5.13 -2.09
N GLU A 71 0.09 -5.93 -2.58
CA GLU A 71 0.17 -7.38 -2.55
C GLU A 71 0.71 -7.97 -3.84
N ILE A 72 1.25 -7.14 -4.74
CA ILE A 72 1.69 -7.61 -6.06
C ILE A 72 2.66 -8.80 -5.95
N GLN A 73 3.49 -8.86 -4.92
CA GLN A 73 4.39 -10.00 -4.71
C GLN A 73 3.86 -11.05 -3.73
N THR A 74 3.09 -10.68 -2.72
CA THR A 74 2.64 -11.59 -1.65
C THR A 74 1.39 -12.37 -1.99
N CYS A 75 0.60 -11.95 -2.98
CA CYS A 75 -0.61 -12.64 -3.42
C CYS A 75 -0.36 -13.88 -4.31
N PHE A 76 -1.45 -14.58 -4.64
CA PHE A 76 -1.51 -15.81 -5.46
C PHE A 76 -0.62 -16.94 -4.92
N GLY A 77 -0.79 -17.26 -3.63
CA GLY A 77 -0.17 -18.44 -3.02
C GLY A 77 1.27 -18.22 -2.55
N ARG A 78 1.87 -17.04 -2.74
CA ARG A 78 3.30 -16.82 -2.46
C ARG A 78 3.66 -17.05 -0.99
N THR A 79 2.75 -16.71 -0.07
CA THR A 79 2.94 -16.85 1.38
C THR A 79 2.30 -18.10 1.98
N GLY A 80 1.76 -18.99 1.14
CA GLY A 80 1.00 -20.18 1.55
C GLY A 80 -0.52 -19.97 1.59
N ASN A 81 -0.99 -18.73 1.62
CA ASN A 81 -2.39 -18.35 1.45
C ASN A 81 -2.61 -17.65 0.11
N LEU A 82 -3.86 -17.48 -0.31
CA LEU A 82 -4.15 -16.80 -1.58
C LEU A 82 -3.72 -15.33 -1.53
N PHE A 83 -3.89 -14.68 -0.38
CA PHE A 83 -3.48 -13.30 -0.13
C PHE A 83 -2.74 -13.17 1.20
N GLY A 84 -1.79 -12.23 1.29
CA GLY A 84 -1.08 -11.88 2.52
C GLY A 84 -1.99 -11.26 3.59
N LEU A 85 -3.07 -10.59 3.19
CA LEU A 85 -4.11 -10.10 4.10
C LEU A 85 -4.73 -11.22 4.95
N GLU A 86 -4.83 -12.44 4.42
CA GLU A 86 -5.31 -13.62 5.14
C GLU A 86 -4.26 -14.08 6.16
N THR A 87 -2.98 -14.12 5.75
CA THR A 87 -1.85 -14.49 6.61
C THR A 87 -1.77 -13.62 7.86
N TYR A 88 -2.05 -12.32 7.73
CA TYR A 88 -1.94 -11.36 8.84
C TYR A 88 -3.28 -10.93 9.44
N SER A 89 -4.41 -11.42 8.91
CA SER A 89 -5.76 -11.07 9.37
C SER A 89 -6.02 -9.55 9.43
N VAL A 90 -5.53 -8.81 8.42
CA VAL A 90 -5.71 -7.36 8.30
C VAL A 90 -6.33 -7.04 6.95
N THR A 91 -7.52 -6.43 6.95
CA THR A 91 -8.22 -6.03 5.73
C THR A 91 -7.84 -4.60 5.32
N PRO A 92 -7.21 -4.38 4.16
CA PRO A 92 -6.96 -3.04 3.64
C PRO A 92 -8.21 -2.43 3.01
N ASP A 93 -8.21 -1.12 2.79
CA ASP A 93 -9.23 -0.43 1.99
C ASP A 93 -9.08 -0.72 0.50
N ILE A 94 -7.84 -0.78 0.02
CA ILE A 94 -7.49 -1.07 -1.37
C ILE A 94 -6.41 -2.16 -1.40
N LEU A 95 -6.59 -3.14 -2.28
CA LEU A 95 -5.66 -4.24 -2.51
C LEU A 95 -5.11 -4.15 -3.93
N CYS A 96 -3.79 -4.01 -4.10
CA CYS A 96 -3.12 -4.04 -5.40
C CYS A 96 -2.55 -5.42 -5.71
N MET A 97 -2.79 -5.93 -6.93
CA MET A 97 -2.44 -7.30 -7.33
C MET A 97 -1.89 -7.33 -8.76
N ALA A 98 -0.87 -8.15 -9.00
CA ALA A 98 -0.35 -8.46 -10.34
C ALA A 98 0.51 -9.75 -10.26
N LYS A 99 1.62 -9.83 -11.02
CA LYS A 99 2.59 -10.94 -11.04
C LYS A 99 1.93 -12.32 -11.09
N GLY A 100 1.82 -13.02 -9.95
CA GLY A 100 1.25 -14.36 -9.85
C GLY A 100 -0.17 -14.46 -10.44
N MET A 101 -0.93 -13.35 -10.39
CA MET A 101 -2.27 -13.24 -10.98
C MET A 101 -2.31 -13.60 -12.47
N GLY A 102 -1.27 -13.23 -13.21
CA GLY A 102 -1.28 -13.33 -14.66
C GLY A 102 -0.82 -14.68 -15.20
N GLY A 103 -0.24 -15.55 -14.37
CA GLY A 103 0.33 -16.82 -14.84
C GLY A 103 1.35 -16.67 -15.98
N GLY A 104 2.02 -15.51 -16.10
CA GLY A 104 2.90 -15.17 -17.22
C GLY A 104 2.35 -14.11 -18.18
N MET A 105 1.05 -13.80 -18.13
CA MET A 105 0.44 -12.69 -18.88
C MET A 105 0.63 -11.34 -18.15
N PRO A 106 0.84 -10.23 -18.88
CA PRO A 106 0.96 -8.91 -18.29
C PRO A 106 -0.41 -8.37 -17.87
N ILE A 107 -0.76 -8.55 -16.60
CA ILE A 107 -2.01 -8.06 -16.03
C ILE A 107 -1.78 -7.53 -14.61
N GLY A 108 -2.49 -6.45 -14.27
CA GLY A 108 -2.54 -5.88 -12.94
C GLY A 108 -3.96 -5.40 -12.63
N SER A 109 -4.33 -5.43 -11.37
CA SER A 109 -5.64 -5.01 -10.89
C SER A 109 -5.52 -4.42 -9.49
N PHE A 110 -6.55 -3.68 -9.10
CA PHE A 110 -6.77 -3.33 -7.71
C PHE A 110 -8.23 -3.60 -7.36
N THR A 111 -8.46 -3.95 -6.10
CA THR A 111 -9.79 -4.20 -5.55
C THR A 111 -10.04 -3.26 -4.38
N THR A 112 -11.26 -2.75 -4.27
CA THR A 112 -11.72 -1.91 -3.16
C THR A 112 -13.22 -2.17 -2.95
N SER A 113 -13.79 -1.69 -1.84
CA SER A 113 -15.24 -1.77 -1.62
C SER A 113 -16.02 -1.07 -2.74
N THR A 114 -17.22 -1.56 -3.02
CA THR A 114 -18.13 -0.98 -4.04
C THR A 114 -18.34 0.52 -3.81
N GLU A 115 -18.59 0.91 -2.56
CA GLU A 115 -18.74 2.31 -2.14
C GLU A 115 -17.54 3.17 -2.57
N LYS A 116 -16.32 2.74 -2.25
CA LYS A 116 -15.09 3.45 -2.63
C LYS A 116 -14.88 3.44 -4.14
N MET A 117 -15.22 2.35 -4.83
CA MET A 117 -15.17 2.25 -6.30
C MET A 117 -16.10 3.26 -6.99
N HIS A 118 -17.22 3.63 -6.36
CA HIS A 118 -18.12 4.65 -6.92
C HIS A 118 -17.48 6.04 -7.01
N SER A 119 -16.50 6.36 -6.17
CA SER A 119 -15.76 7.63 -6.25
C SER A 119 -15.04 7.82 -7.59
N LEU A 120 -14.64 6.72 -8.25
CA LEU A 120 -13.96 6.72 -9.54
C LEU A 120 -14.91 6.88 -10.74
N ARG A 121 -16.23 6.79 -10.54
CA ARG A 121 -17.22 6.90 -11.63
C ARG A 121 -17.45 8.33 -12.13
N ARG A 122 -16.82 9.34 -11.53
CA ARG A 122 -16.96 10.73 -11.97
C ARG A 122 -16.05 11.04 -13.17
N PRO A 123 -16.56 11.66 -14.25
CA PRO A 123 -15.82 11.89 -15.50
C PRO A 123 -14.64 12.87 -15.39
N TYR A 124 -14.38 13.46 -14.22
CA TYR A 124 -13.34 14.48 -14.00
C TYR A 124 -12.25 14.06 -13.01
N VAL A 125 -12.25 12.81 -12.54
CA VAL A 125 -11.12 12.31 -11.75
C VAL A 125 -9.98 12.01 -12.71
N ARG A 126 -8.96 12.87 -12.71
CA ARG A 126 -7.70 12.64 -13.43
C ARG A 126 -6.95 11.53 -12.69
N THR A 127 -7.31 10.29 -12.96
CA THR A 127 -6.67 9.12 -12.36
C THR A 127 -5.25 9.01 -12.90
N TYR A 128 -4.29 9.56 -12.16
CA TYR A 128 -2.87 9.33 -12.42
C TYR A 128 -2.54 7.89 -12.01
N TYR A 129 -2.60 6.96 -12.95
CA TYR A 129 -1.96 5.66 -12.81
C TYR A 129 -0.45 5.86 -12.95
N HIS A 130 0.23 6.14 -11.84
CA HIS A 130 1.68 5.99 -11.78
C HIS A 130 2.03 4.57 -11.37
N PHE A 131 2.47 3.80 -12.37
CA PHE A 131 3.11 2.51 -12.16
C PHE A 131 4.44 2.74 -11.46
N TRP A 132 4.41 2.71 -10.14
CA TRP A 132 5.55 3.03 -9.33
C TRP A 132 6.37 1.76 -9.08
N ARG A 133 7.47 1.63 -9.84
CA ARG A 133 8.52 0.62 -9.56
C ARG A 133 9.44 1.18 -8.46
N SER A 134 9.44 0.61 -7.27
CA SER A 134 10.58 0.73 -6.36
C SER A 134 10.87 -0.58 -5.68
N SER A 135 12.15 -0.90 -5.66
CA SER A 135 12.71 -2.09 -5.05
C SER A 135 13.12 -1.87 -3.59
N TYR A 136 12.42 -1.02 -2.84
CA TYR A 136 12.65 -0.84 -1.39
C TYR A 136 11.37 -0.44 -0.67
N SER A 137 11.06 -1.21 0.38
CA SER A 137 10.23 -0.94 1.55
C SER A 137 9.40 0.33 1.49
N LEU A 138 8.10 0.21 1.24
CA LEU A 138 7.19 1.32 1.45
C LEU A 138 6.22 0.93 2.52
N CYS A 139 6.28 1.68 3.60
CA CYS A 139 5.09 2.32 4.08
C CYS A 139 5.17 3.77 3.58
N SER A 140 4.25 4.22 2.74
CA SER A 140 4.24 5.58 2.22
C SER A 140 2.92 6.28 2.47
N ILE A 141 3.05 7.47 3.04
CA ILE A 141 1.98 8.39 3.37
C ILE A 141 1.76 9.26 2.13
N ILE A 142 0.55 9.28 1.60
CA ILE A 142 0.13 10.25 0.58
C ILE A 142 -0.67 11.34 1.30
N GLY A 143 -0.26 12.60 1.18
CA GLY A 143 -0.96 13.74 1.77
C GLY A 143 -1.99 14.42 0.86
N HIS A 144 -2.85 15.20 1.52
CA HIS A 144 -3.98 16.03 1.06
C HIS A 144 -5.34 15.33 0.86
N THR A 145 -6.11 15.30 1.96
CA THR A 145 -7.57 15.32 1.96
C THR A 145 -8.02 16.77 1.68
N LEU A 146 -8.99 16.99 0.78
CA LEU A 146 -9.68 18.27 0.60
C LEU A 146 -10.75 18.46 1.66
#